data_AF-A0A382UZ14-F1
#
_entry.id   AF-A0A382UZ14-F1
#
_cell.length_a   1.000
_cell.length_b   1.000
_cell.length_c   1.000
_cell.angle_alpha   90.00
_cell.angle_beta   90.00
_cell.angle_gamma   90.00
#
_symmetry.space_group_name_H-M   'P 1'
#
loop_
_entity.id
_entity.type
_entity.pdbx_description
1 polymer ?
#
loop_
_entity_poly.entity_id
_entity_poly.type
_entity_poly.pdbx_seq_one_letter_code
_entity_poly.pdbx_strand_id
1 'polypeptide(L)' 'MTFSLEIPRYQVETASAQFQSPTKKQAEDIYQKYVNQNIPCEFFFEGILQKEYKPPSKKEFAINT' A
#
# COMPACT_ATOMS: atom_id res chain seq x y z
N MET A 1 -14.61 -13.66 31.16
CA MET A 1 -13.73 -13.99 30.03
C MET A 1 -13.55 -12.72 29.23
N THR A 2 -12.33 -12.22 29.15
CA THR A 2 -11.99 -11.08 28.29
C THR A 2 -11.72 -11.67 26.91
N PHE A 3 -12.61 -11.41 25.94
CA PHE A 3 -12.38 -11.83 24.56
C PHE A 3 -11.57 -10.74 23.86
N SER A 4 -10.33 -11.07 23.49
CA SER A 4 -9.52 -10.22 22.61
C SER A 4 -10.01 -10.43 21.19
N LEU A 5 -10.69 -9.43 20.63
CA LEU A 5 -11.06 -9.44 19.22
C LEU A 5 -9.80 -9.10 18.42
N GLU A 6 -9.21 -10.08 17.75
CA GLU A 6 -8.11 -9.83 16.82
C GLU A 6 -8.67 -9.15 15.57
N ILE A 7 -8.57 -7.82 15.54
CA ILE A 7 -9.03 -7.03 14.41
C ILE A 7 -7.92 -7.06 13.35
N PRO A 8 -8.19 -7.58 12.14
CA PRO A 8 -7.18 -7.64 11.09
C PRO A 8 -6.70 -6.23 10.75
N ARG A 9 -5.39 -6.02 10.71
CA ARG A 9 -4.81 -4.69 10.50
C ARG A 9 -4.17 -4.61 9.13
N TYR A 10 -4.83 -3.91 8.21
CA TYR A 10 -4.27 -3.55 6.92
C TYR A 10 -3.66 -2.16 6.99
N GLN A 11 -2.47 -1.99 6.45
CA GLN A 11 -1.73 -0.74 6.49
C GLN A 11 -1.12 -0.45 5.11
N VAL A 12 -1.21 0.79 4.68
CA VAL A 12 -0.55 1.28 3.47
C VAL A 12 0.37 2.41 3.87
N GLU A 13 1.65 2.27 3.59
CA GLU A 13 2.65 3.28 3.86
C GLU A 13 3.17 3.88 2.56
N THR A 14 3.41 5.17 2.61
CA THR A 14 4.04 5.95 1.55
C THR A 14 5.16 6.76 2.19
N ALA A 15 6.03 7.34 1.37
CA ALA A 15 7.14 8.16 1.89
C ALA A 15 6.69 9.35 2.78
N SER A 16 5.45 9.81 2.64
CA SER A 16 4.93 10.99 3.35
C SER A 16 3.72 10.73 4.25
N ALA A 17 3.07 9.57 4.14
CA ALA A 17 1.83 9.27 4.85
C ALA A 17 1.67 7.77 5.13
N GLN A 18 0.96 7.45 6.22
CA GLN A 18 0.48 6.10 6.50
C GLN A 18 -1.05 6.09 6.57
N PHE A 19 -1.64 5.00 6.09
CA PHE A 19 -3.07 4.72 6.17
C PHE A 19 -3.27 3.35 6.82
N GLN A 20 -4.23 3.23 7.73
CA GLN A 20 -4.57 1.96 8.40
C GLN A 20 -6.07 1.73 8.33
N SER A 21 -6.46 0.48 8.11
CA SER A 21 -7.87 0.09 8.04
C SER A 21 -8.07 -1.35 8.55
N PRO A 22 -9.18 -1.63 9.24
CA PRO A 22 -9.57 -2.99 9.59
C PRO A 22 -10.11 -3.78 8.38
N THR A 23 -10.37 -3.11 7.26
CA THR A 23 -10.94 -3.73 6.05
C THR A 23 -9.93 -3.70 4.91
N LYS A 24 -9.66 -4.89 4.35
CA LYS A 24 -8.78 -5.07 3.18
C LYS A 24 -9.13 -4.14 2.01
N LYS A 25 -10.43 -4.08 1.68
CA LYS A 25 -10.94 -3.30 0.54
C LYS A 25 -10.56 -1.82 0.60
N GLN A 26 -10.65 -1.20 1.79
CA GLN A 26 -10.30 0.21 1.93
C GLN A 26 -8.78 0.42 1.77
N ALA A 27 -7.97 -0.48 2.32
CA ALA A 27 -6.52 -0.40 2.17
C ALA A 27 -6.10 -0.62 0.70
N GLU A 28 -6.73 -1.56 -0.01
CA GLU A 28 -6.48 -1.79 -1.44
C GLU A 28 -6.91 -0.61 -2.31
N ASP A 29 -8.04 0.03 -2.02
CA ASP A 29 -8.49 1.24 -2.73
C ASP A 29 -7.47 2.38 -2.61
N ILE A 30 -6.96 2.62 -1.40
CA ILE A 30 -5.92 3.61 -1.12
C ILE A 30 -4.60 3.24 -1.81
N TYR A 31 -4.18 1.98 -1.73
CA TYR A 31 -2.99 1.50 -2.43
C TYR A 31 -3.10 1.74 -3.94
N GLN A 32 -4.23 1.36 -4.56
CA GLN A 32 -4.47 1.58 -5.98
C GLN A 32 -4.46 3.08 -6.34
N LYS A 33 -5.01 3.93 -5.47
CA LYS A 33 -4.99 5.38 -5.63
C LYS A 33 -3.56 5.93 -5.63
N TYR A 34 -2.64 5.39 -4.82
CA TYR A 34 -1.23 5.78 -4.83
C TYR A 34 -0.49 5.26 -6.07
N VAL A 35 -0.74 4.01 -6.47
CA VAL A 35 -0.22 3.43 -7.71
C VAL A 35 -0.60 4.28 -8.92
N ASN A 36 -1.87 4.68 -9.04
CA ASN A 36 -2.36 5.54 -10.12
C ASN A 36 -1.70 6.92 -10.12
N GLN A 37 -1.34 7.45 -8.95
CA GLN A 37 -0.61 8.70 -8.80
C GLN A 37 0.90 8.56 -9.00
N ASN A 38 1.40 7.35 -9.31
CA ASN A 38 2.82 7.03 -9.38
C ASN A 38 3.56 7.34 -8.07
N ILE A 39 2.88 7.20 -6.93
CA ILE A 39 3.46 7.40 -5.60
C ILE A 39 3.98 6.05 -5.11
N PRO A 40 5.25 5.94 -4.69
CA PRO A 40 5.76 4.71 -4.10
C PRO A 40 5.00 4.38 -2.81
N CYS A 41 4.48 3.16 -2.74
CA CYS A 41 3.66 2.72 -1.62
C CYS A 41 3.87 1.24 -1.29
N GLU A 42 3.77 0.93 -0.01
CA GLU A 42 3.95 -0.40 0.57
C GLU A 42 2.64 -0.81 1.26
N PHE A 43 2.19 -2.03 1.03
CA PHE A 43 0.99 -2.61 1.62
C PHE A 43 1.39 -3.68 2.63
N PHE A 44 1.02 -3.47 3.88
CA PHE A 44 1.25 -4.36 5.00
C PHE A 44 -0.06 -4.99 5.47
N PHE A 45 0.02 -6.25 5.88
CA PHE A 45 -1.05 -6.97 6.57
C PHE A 45 -0.49 -7.55 7.86
N GLU A 46 -1.03 -7.12 9.00
CA GLU A 46 -0.58 -7.53 10.34
C GLU A 46 0.92 -7.28 10.57
N GLY A 47 1.46 -6.22 9.97
CA GLY A 47 2.88 -5.86 10.04
C GLY A 47 3.78 -6.60 9.05
N ILE A 48 3.22 -7.48 8.21
CA ILE A 48 3.95 -8.21 7.17
C ILE A 48 3.74 -7.50 5.83
N LEU A 49 4.84 -7.13 5.16
CA LEU A 49 4.79 -6.55 3.82
C LEU A 49 4.23 -7.58 2.83
N GLN A 50 3.14 -7.24 2.14
CA GLN A 50 2.49 -8.10 1.15
C GLN A 50 2.76 -7.62 -0.27
N LYS A 51 2.73 -6.30 -0.50
CA LYS A 51 2.91 -5.69 -1.82
C LYS A 51 3.72 -4.42 -1.70
N GLU A 52 4.53 -4.15 -2.70
CA GLU A 52 5.28 -2.92 -2.83
C GLU A 52 5.10 -2.41 -4.27
N TYR A 53 4.81 -1.12 -4.40
CA TYR A 53 4.81 -0.43 -5.67
C TYR A 53 5.94 0.60 -5.68
N LYS A 54 6.86 0.42 -6.63
CA LYS A 54 7.91 1.38 -6.94
C LYS A 54 7.68 1.88 -8.37
N PRO A 55 7.39 3.18 -8.57
CA PRO A 55 7.22 3.71 -9.91
C PRO A 55 8.55 3.56 -10.68
N PRO A 56 8.51 3.18 -11.97
CA PRO A 56 9.72 3.14 -12.78
C PRO A 56 10.28 4.56 -12.85
N SER A 57 11.49 4.76 -12.34
CA SER A 57 12.25 6.00 -12.54
C SER A 57 12.27 6.31 -14.04
N LYS A 58 12.04 7.57 -14.43
CA LYS A 58 11.87 8.07 -15.82
C LYS A 58 13.05 7.85 -16.80
N LYS A 59 13.78 6.74 -16.70
CA LYS A 59 14.88 6.35 -17.59
C LYS A 59 14.48 5.29 -18.63
N GLU A 60 13.28 4.73 -18.57
CA GLU A 60 12.91 3.57 -19.42
C GLU A 60 11.83 3.85 -20.47
N PHE A 61 11.48 5.11 -20.72
CA PHE A 61 10.49 5.49 -21.76
C PHE A 61 11.10 6.23 -22.96
N ALA A 62 12.43 6.17 -23.13
CA ALA A 62 13.16 6.84 -24.20
C ALA A 62 13.81 5.88 -25.21
N ILE A 63 13.55 4.58 -25.11
CA ILE A 63 13.87 3.59 -26.15
C ILE A 63 12.55 3.09 -26.70
N ASN A 64 12.41 2.92 -28.02
CA ASN A 64 11.19 2.59 -28.77
C ASN A 64 10.45 3.79 -29.40
N THR A 65 11.19 4.79 -29.89
CA THR A 65 10.76 5.58 -31.06
C THR A 65 11.78 5.42 -32.17
#